data_AF-A0A535C7V1-F1
#
_entry.id   AF-A0A535C7V1-F1
#
_cell.length_a   1.000
_cell.length_b   1.000
_cell.length_c   1.000
_cell.angle_alpha   90.00
_cell.angle_beta   90.00
_cell.angle_gamma   90.00
#
_symmetry.space_group_name_H-M   'P 1'
#
loop_
_entity.id
_entity.type
_entity.pdbx_description
1 polymer ?
#
loop_
_entity_poly.entity_id
_entity_poly.type
_entity_poly.pdbx_seq_one_letter_code
_entity_poly.pdbx_strand_id
1 'polypeptide(L)'
;MVKVGFKTSQTNVDWPRLLATWELADELPVFDSGWIFDHFVALGEGGGGSHEAFITLAALAARTRRLQIGHLVLGNTYRHPALTAKSGATMDHVAAGRFVLGLGAGWHEEEHAMYGMSLPPIGERITMLASATRLIKALWRSPSGV
;
A
#
# COMPACT_ATOMS: atom_id res chain seq x y z
N MET A 1 1.19 16.31 20.43
CA MET A 1 2.28 15.34 20.64
C MET A 1 2.69 14.81 19.27
N VAL A 2 3.99 14.62 19.01
CA VAL A 2 4.52 14.12 17.71
C VAL A 2 4.40 12.59 17.68
N LYS A 3 4.01 12.03 16.52
CA LYS A 3 3.93 10.57 16.29
C LYS A 3 5.17 10.06 15.56
N VAL A 4 5.57 8.83 15.84
CA VAL A 4 6.72 8.16 15.20
C VAL A 4 6.23 6.94 14.44
N GLY A 5 6.63 6.81 13.17
CA GLY A 5 6.29 5.64 12.34
C GLY A 5 7.54 4.95 11.80
N PHE A 6 7.40 3.70 11.40
CA PHE A 6 8.45 2.97 10.70
C PHE A 6 7.97 2.51 9.32
N LYS A 7 8.92 2.23 8.44
CA LYS A 7 8.65 1.66 7.12
C LYS A 7 9.59 0.49 6.90
N THR A 8 9.07 -0.64 6.45
CA THR A 8 9.89 -1.79 6.02
C THR A 8 9.94 -1.87 4.50
N SER A 9 11.03 -2.41 3.97
CA SER A 9 11.04 -2.92 2.60
C SER A 9 10.42 -4.31 2.60
N GLN A 10 9.57 -4.62 1.62
CA GLN A 10 9.13 -5.99 1.34
C GLN A 10 9.85 -6.61 0.13
N THR A 11 10.94 -5.98 -0.31
CA THR A 11 11.86 -6.49 -1.33
C THR A 11 12.93 -7.37 -0.70
N ASN A 12 13.24 -8.51 -1.35
CA ASN A 12 14.35 -9.38 -0.99
C ASN A 12 14.38 -9.76 0.52
N VAL A 13 13.20 -9.90 1.12
CA VAL A 13 13.02 -10.26 2.53
C VAL A 13 12.15 -11.52 2.61
N ASP A 14 12.56 -12.47 3.43
CA ASP A 14 11.73 -13.65 3.72
C ASP A 14 10.52 -13.26 4.57
N TRP A 15 9.41 -13.97 4.36
CA TRP A 15 8.14 -13.68 5.03
C TRP A 15 8.23 -13.77 6.57
N PRO A 16 8.82 -14.83 7.18
CA PRO A 16 8.93 -14.93 8.63
C PRO A 16 9.62 -13.73 9.28
N ARG A 17 10.70 -13.23 8.66
CA ARG A 17 11.43 -12.05 9.15
C ARG A 17 10.63 -10.77 9.05
N LEU A 18 9.94 -10.55 7.93
CA LEU A 18 9.07 -9.38 7.76
C LEU A 18 7.94 -9.39 8.79
N LEU A 19 7.29 -10.53 8.98
CA LEU A 19 6.20 -10.68 9.96
C LEU A 19 6.69 -10.45 11.39
N ALA A 20 7.78 -11.10 11.81
CA ALA A 20 8.33 -10.94 13.16
C ALA A 20 8.75 -9.49 13.45
N THR A 21 9.26 -8.77 12.45
CA THR A 21 9.59 -7.34 12.57
C THR A 21 8.35 -6.51 12.88
N TRP A 22 7.24 -6.77 12.22
CA TRP A 22 5.98 -6.04 12.44
C TRP A 22 5.30 -6.41 13.75
N GLU A 23 5.31 -7.68 14.15
CA GLU A 23 4.79 -8.12 15.45
C GLU A 23 5.56 -7.45 16.59
N LEU A 24 6.90 -7.44 16.53
CA LEU A 24 7.73 -6.75 17.51
C LEU A 24 7.44 -5.23 17.51
N ALA A 25 7.35 -4.59 16.35
CA ALA A 25 7.07 -3.16 16.28
C ALA A 25 5.69 -2.79 16.85
N ASP A 26 4.70 -3.67 16.76
CA ASP A 26 3.37 -3.45 17.34
C ASP A 26 3.39 -3.47 18.88
N GLU A 27 4.26 -4.31 19.48
CA GLU A 27 4.49 -4.38 20.92
C GLU A 27 5.24 -3.16 21.48
N LEU A 28 6.08 -2.52 20.67
CA LEU A 28 6.90 -1.39 21.09
C LEU A 28 6.09 -0.08 21.13
N PRO A 29 5.86 0.55 22.31
CA PRO A 29 5.02 1.75 22.42
C PRO A 29 5.56 2.98 21.69
N VAL A 30 6.83 2.96 21.27
CA VAL A 30 7.49 4.06 20.56
C VAL A 30 6.93 4.27 19.15
N PHE A 31 6.36 3.24 18.51
CA PHE A 31 5.85 3.33 17.15
C PHE A 31 4.34 3.50 17.12
N ASP A 32 3.84 4.55 16.47
CA ASP A 32 2.42 4.80 16.23
C ASP A 32 1.92 4.19 14.91
N SER A 33 2.80 3.98 13.93
CA SER A 33 2.40 3.52 12.60
C SER A 33 3.47 2.70 11.86
N GLY A 34 3.02 1.83 10.96
CA GLY A 34 3.85 0.99 10.09
C GLY A 34 3.45 1.14 8.61
N TRP A 35 4.44 1.19 7.72
CA TRP A 35 4.22 1.44 6.29
C TRP A 35 5.01 0.49 5.40
N ILE A 36 4.46 0.15 4.23
CA ILE A 36 5.15 -0.54 3.12
C ILE A 36 4.93 0.22 1.81
N PHE A 37 5.69 -0.06 0.75
CA PHE A 37 5.49 0.55 -0.58
C PHE A 37 4.75 -0.39 -1.53
N ASP A 38 4.64 -0.02 -2.81
CA ASP A 38 3.97 -0.81 -3.84
C ASP A 38 4.84 -1.00 -5.07
N HIS A 39 5.92 -1.74 -4.90
CA HIS A 39 6.77 -2.20 -5.99
C HIS A 39 6.68 -3.72 -6.04
N PHE A 40 6.68 -4.25 -7.25
CA PHE A 40 6.69 -5.67 -7.58
C PHE A 40 8.12 -6.18 -7.79
N VAL A 41 9.04 -5.28 -8.14
CA VAL A 41 10.47 -5.57 -8.29
C VAL A 41 11.32 -4.79 -7.29
N ALA A 42 12.55 -5.27 -7.06
CA ALA A 42 13.52 -4.54 -6.26
C ALA A 42 13.88 -3.20 -6.92
N LEU A 43 13.90 -2.13 -6.11
CA LEU A 43 14.45 -0.85 -6.55
C LEU A 43 15.98 -0.88 -6.41
N GLY A 44 16.69 -0.48 -7.47
CA GLY A 44 18.15 -0.35 -7.48
C GLY A 44 18.91 -1.60 -7.96
N GLU A 45 20.22 -1.57 -7.80
CA GLU A 45 21.10 -2.64 -8.30
C GLU A 45 21.01 -3.91 -7.44
N GLY A 46 21.00 -5.08 -8.11
CA GLY A 46 20.96 -6.40 -7.46
C GLY A 46 19.73 -7.24 -7.81
N GLY A 47 18.69 -6.64 -8.40
CA GLY A 47 17.48 -7.34 -8.84
C GLY A 47 16.72 -8.04 -7.70
N GLY A 48 15.78 -8.90 -8.07
CA GLY A 48 14.95 -9.65 -7.14
C GLY A 48 13.50 -9.15 -7.03
N GLY A 49 12.70 -9.91 -6.30
CA GLY A 49 11.26 -9.70 -6.19
C GLY A 49 10.87 -8.88 -4.97
N SER A 50 9.67 -8.33 -5.03
CA SER A 50 9.01 -7.65 -3.92
C SER A 50 7.64 -8.27 -3.69
N HIS A 51 7.29 -8.47 -2.42
CA HIS A 51 5.95 -8.98 -2.10
C HIS A 51 4.89 -7.93 -2.48
N GLU A 52 3.76 -8.39 -3.02
CA GLU A 52 2.67 -7.53 -3.46
C GLU A 52 2.06 -6.76 -2.29
N ALA A 53 1.81 -5.45 -2.46
CA ALA A 53 1.53 -4.54 -1.36
C ALA A 53 0.24 -4.88 -0.58
N PHE A 54 -0.89 -5.07 -1.25
CA PHE A 54 -2.15 -5.32 -0.54
C PHE A 54 -2.14 -6.66 0.20
N ILE A 55 -1.63 -7.71 -0.44
CA ILE A 55 -1.54 -9.05 0.17
C ILE A 55 -0.61 -9.00 1.38
N THR A 56 0.56 -8.39 1.23
CA THR A 56 1.55 -8.26 2.30
C THR A 56 0.97 -7.48 3.47
N LEU A 57 0.41 -6.29 3.22
CA LEU A 57 -0.12 -5.46 4.30
C LEU A 57 -1.31 -6.12 4.99
N ALA A 58 -2.16 -6.87 4.29
CA ALA A 58 -3.30 -7.55 4.89
C ALA A 58 -2.85 -8.65 5.86
N ALA A 59 -1.83 -9.41 5.48
CA ALA A 59 -1.26 -10.44 6.33
C ALA A 59 -0.57 -9.85 7.57
N LEU A 60 0.12 -8.71 7.44
CA LEU A 60 0.70 -7.97 8.57
C LEU A 60 -0.39 -7.34 9.45
N ALA A 61 -1.45 -6.80 8.84
CA ALA A 61 -2.59 -6.20 9.53
C ALA A 61 -3.31 -7.21 10.44
N ALA A 62 -3.47 -8.45 9.96
CA ALA A 62 -4.11 -9.53 10.71
C ALA A 62 -3.30 -9.97 11.94
N ARG A 63 -2.00 -9.66 11.98
CA ARG A 63 -1.05 -10.05 13.03
C ARG A 63 -0.67 -8.92 13.98
N THR A 64 -1.07 -7.69 13.67
CA THR A 64 -0.87 -6.49 14.50
C THR A 64 -2.20 -5.95 15.00
N ARG A 65 -2.21 -5.25 16.14
CA ARG A 65 -3.43 -4.80 16.80
C ARG A 65 -3.47 -3.30 17.08
N ARG A 66 -2.32 -2.64 17.18
CA ARG A 66 -2.22 -1.25 17.67
C ARG A 66 -1.82 -0.26 16.58
N LEU A 67 -0.84 -0.61 15.76
CA LEU A 67 -0.28 0.31 14.76
C LEU A 67 -1.33 0.82 13.78
N GLN A 68 -1.32 2.12 13.47
CA GLN A 68 -1.92 2.60 12.23
C GLN A 68 -1.08 2.08 11.06
N ILE A 69 -1.69 1.52 10.04
CA ILE A 69 -0.96 0.86 8.95
C ILE A 69 -1.33 1.43 7.60
N GLY A 70 -0.42 1.44 6.65
CA GLY A 70 -0.74 1.94 5.32
C GLY A 70 0.31 1.69 4.26
N HIS A 71 -0.03 2.15 3.06
CA HIS A 71 0.88 2.16 1.93
C HIS A 71 1.56 3.53 1.83
N LEU A 72 2.86 3.52 1.57
CA LEU A 72 3.68 4.71 1.30
C LEU A 72 4.51 4.46 0.03
N VAL A 73 3.92 4.53 -1.17
CA VAL A 73 2.48 4.67 -1.49
C VAL A 73 2.08 3.61 -2.53
N LEU A 74 0.78 3.30 -2.66
CA LEU A 74 0.29 2.53 -3.80
C LEU A 74 0.43 3.31 -5.11
N GLY A 75 0.80 2.61 -6.18
CA GLY A 75 0.79 3.18 -7.53
C GLY A 75 -0.61 3.20 -8.11
N ASN A 76 -1.18 4.39 -8.36
CA ASN A 76 -2.52 4.54 -8.95
C ASN A 76 -2.64 3.94 -10.36
N THR A 77 -1.52 3.78 -11.06
CA THR A 77 -1.46 3.21 -12.41
C THR A 77 -1.38 1.68 -12.43
N TYR A 78 -1.18 1.03 -11.28
CA TYR A 78 -1.03 -0.43 -11.21
C TYR A 78 -2.35 -1.20 -11.15
N ARG A 79 -3.43 -0.56 -10.70
CA ARG A 79 -4.73 -1.22 -10.46
C ARG A 79 -5.88 -0.30 -10.82
N HIS A 80 -6.99 -0.89 -11.27
CA HIS A 80 -8.20 -0.13 -11.54
C HIS A 80 -8.73 0.52 -10.24
N PRO A 81 -9.10 1.82 -10.23
CA PRO A 81 -9.46 2.53 -9.01
C PRO A 81 -10.68 1.96 -8.27
N ALA A 82 -11.65 1.37 -8.99
CA ALA A 82 -12.77 0.70 -8.35
C ALA A 82 -12.36 -0.57 -7.59
N LEU A 83 -11.37 -1.31 -8.10
CA LEU A 83 -10.81 -2.48 -7.41
C LEU A 83 -10.01 -2.01 -6.19
N THR A 84 -9.21 -0.96 -6.34
CA THR A 84 -8.50 -0.32 -5.21
C THR A 84 -9.46 0.12 -4.10
N ALA A 85 -10.64 0.66 -4.45
CA ALA A 85 -11.66 1.00 -3.46
C ALA A 85 -12.13 -0.24 -2.69
N LYS A 86 -12.49 -1.33 -3.39
CA LYS A 86 -12.94 -2.57 -2.76
C LYS A 86 -11.86 -3.20 -1.89
N SER A 87 -10.63 -3.30 -2.39
CA SER A 87 -9.47 -3.79 -1.62
C SER A 87 -9.20 -2.92 -0.39
N GLY A 88 -9.32 -1.60 -0.52
CA GLY A 88 -9.16 -0.67 0.59
C GLY A 88 -10.23 -0.82 1.67
N ALA A 89 -11.50 -1.02 1.29
CA ALA A 89 -12.59 -1.28 2.24
C ALA A 89 -12.39 -2.61 2.99
N THR A 90 -11.99 -3.67 2.28
CA THR A 90 -11.64 -4.95 2.90
C THR A 90 -10.44 -4.81 3.85
N MET A 91 -9.40 -4.09 3.45
CA MET A 91 -8.24 -3.83 4.29
C MET A 91 -8.62 -3.09 5.57
N ASP A 92 -9.52 -2.10 5.49
CA ASP A 92 -10.01 -1.37 6.65
C ASP A 92 -10.69 -2.29 7.68
N HIS A 93 -11.50 -3.24 7.20
CA HIS A 93 -12.11 -4.28 8.06
C HIS A 93 -11.04 -5.19 8.70
N VAL A 94 -10.07 -5.68 7.91
CA VAL A 94 -8.97 -6.53 8.43
C VAL A 94 -8.14 -5.77 9.48
N ALA A 95 -7.89 -4.49 9.24
CA ALA A 95 -7.14 -3.62 10.14
C ALA A 95 -7.97 -3.07 11.30
N ALA A 96 -9.27 -3.37 11.39
CA ALA A 96 -10.19 -2.81 12.37
C ALA A 96 -10.15 -1.26 12.42
N GLY A 97 -10.22 -0.61 11.26
CA GLY A 97 -10.23 0.86 11.14
C GLY A 97 -8.86 1.53 11.21
N ARG A 98 -7.76 0.76 11.30
CA ARG A 98 -6.39 1.29 11.40
C ARG A 98 -5.72 1.57 10.05
N PHE A 99 -6.40 1.29 8.93
CA PHE A 99 -5.80 1.36 7.60
C PHE A 99 -5.81 2.77 7.01
N VAL A 100 -4.70 3.15 6.38
CA VAL A 100 -4.56 4.36 5.57
C VAL A 100 -4.18 3.99 4.14
N LEU A 101 -5.08 4.31 3.20
CA LEU A 101 -4.82 4.19 1.77
C LEU A 101 -3.97 5.36 1.26
N GLY A 102 -2.64 5.21 1.30
CA GLY A 102 -1.72 6.12 0.63
C GLY A 102 -1.62 5.82 -0.87
N LEU A 103 -1.83 6.82 -1.71
CA LEU A 103 -1.82 6.72 -3.18
C LEU A 103 -0.85 7.73 -3.78
N GLY A 104 -0.11 7.31 -4.80
CA GLY A 104 0.72 8.15 -5.65
C GLY A 104 0.37 7.99 -7.12
N ALA A 105 0.79 8.95 -7.95
CA ALA A 105 0.48 8.96 -9.38
C ALA A 105 1.20 7.86 -10.20
N GLY A 106 2.15 7.13 -9.60
CA GLY A 106 3.02 6.20 -10.30
C GLY A 106 4.20 6.91 -10.99
N TRP A 107 5.34 6.23 -11.04
CA TRP A 107 6.59 6.82 -11.55
C TRP A 107 7.58 5.83 -12.17
N HIS A 108 7.54 4.54 -11.81
CA HIS A 108 8.61 3.60 -12.15
C HIS A 108 8.40 2.97 -13.55
N GLU A 109 8.99 3.57 -14.58
CA GLU A 109 8.83 3.19 -15.99
C GLU A 109 9.20 1.73 -16.29
N GLU A 110 10.32 1.26 -15.74
CA GLU A 110 10.81 -0.10 -15.97
C GLU A 110 9.81 -1.15 -15.49
N GLU A 111 9.26 -0.97 -14.28
CA GLU A 111 8.25 -1.86 -13.72
C GLU A 111 6.95 -1.84 -14.51
N HIS A 112 6.55 -0.68 -15.06
CA HIS A 112 5.41 -0.63 -15.97
C HIS A 112 5.67 -1.45 -17.23
N ALA A 113 6.84 -1.28 -17.85
CA ALA A 113 7.21 -2.05 -19.04
C ALA A 113 7.27 -3.57 -18.77
N MET A 114 7.88 -3.98 -17.65
CA MET A 114 8.01 -5.38 -17.26
C MET A 114 6.65 -6.09 -17.11
N TYR A 115 5.65 -5.39 -16.59
CA TYR A 115 4.31 -5.93 -16.35
C TYR A 115 3.33 -5.63 -17.49
N GLY A 116 3.79 -5.02 -18.60
CA GLY A 116 2.94 -4.65 -19.73
C GLY A 116 1.89 -3.58 -19.39
N MET A 117 2.16 -2.75 -18.38
CA MET A 117 1.28 -1.66 -17.96
C MET A 117 1.66 -0.36 -18.67
N SER A 118 0.67 0.44 -19.02
CA SER A 118 0.92 1.79 -19.54
C SER A 118 1.30 2.76 -18.41
N LEU A 119 2.34 3.56 -18.61
CA LEU A 119 2.64 4.72 -17.78
C LEU A 119 2.40 6.02 -18.60
N PRO A 120 1.25 6.68 -18.45
CA PRO A 120 0.95 7.93 -19.15
C PRO A 120 1.89 9.07 -18.73
N PRO A 121 1.97 10.19 -19.46
CA PRO A 121 2.73 11.37 -19.06
C PRO A 121 2.29 11.94 -17.70
N ILE A 122 3.20 12.59 -16.98
CA ILE A 122 2.99 12.99 -15.58
C ILE A 122 1.72 13.83 -15.33
N GLY A 123 1.39 14.76 -16.24
CA GLY A 123 0.18 15.58 -16.12
C GLY A 123 -1.11 14.76 -16.20
N GLU A 124 -1.14 13.73 -17.03
CA GLU A 124 -2.25 12.80 -17.13
C GLU A 124 -2.33 11.94 -15.86
N ARG A 125 -1.20 11.44 -15.35
CA ARG A 125 -1.17 10.64 -14.12
C ARG A 125 -1.69 11.40 -12.89
N ILE A 126 -1.36 12.68 -12.77
CA ILE A 126 -1.90 13.55 -11.70
C ILE A 126 -3.42 13.69 -11.83
N THR A 127 -3.92 13.90 -13.06
CA THR A 127 -5.37 13.95 -13.35
C THR A 127 -6.05 12.62 -13.02
N MET A 128 -5.43 11.49 -13.39
CA MET A 128 -5.91 10.15 -13.05
C MET A 128 -5.98 9.94 -11.54
N LEU A 129 -4.96 10.34 -10.79
CA LEU A 129 -4.95 10.24 -9.32
C LEU A 129 -6.07 11.08 -8.68
N ALA A 130 -6.28 12.31 -9.16
CA ALA A 130 -7.35 13.18 -8.69
C ALA A 130 -8.75 12.59 -8.98
N SER A 131 -8.92 11.94 -10.13
CA SER A 131 -10.18 11.27 -10.49
C SER A 131 -10.38 9.98 -9.71
N ALA A 132 -9.33 9.18 -9.53
CA ALA A 132 -9.35 7.94 -8.77
C ALA A 132 -9.71 8.18 -7.31
N THR A 133 -9.09 9.16 -6.65
CA THR A 133 -9.39 9.51 -5.25
C THR A 133 -10.85 9.94 -5.05
N ARG A 134 -11.40 10.73 -5.99
CA ARG A 134 -12.83 11.11 -6.00
C ARG A 134 -13.73 9.87 -6.15
N LEU A 135 -13.42 9.00 -7.10
CA LEU A 135 -14.19 7.77 -7.34
C LEU A 135 -14.15 6.84 -6.12
N ILE A 136 -12.97 6.55 -5.58
CA ILE A 136 -12.78 5.68 -4.41
C ILE A 136 -13.62 6.19 -3.23
N LYS A 137 -13.53 7.49 -2.92
CA LYS A 137 -14.32 8.11 -1.86
C LYS A 137 -15.83 8.06 -2.12
N ALA A 138 -16.27 8.17 -3.38
CA ALA A 138 -17.68 8.05 -3.72
C ALA A 138 -18.18 6.60 -3.53
N LEU A 139 -17.38 5.61 -3.93
CA LEU A 139 -17.71 4.19 -3.77
C LEU A 139 -17.89 3.80 -2.31
N TRP A 140 -16.98 4.21 -1.41
CA TRP A 140 -17.10 3.93 0.03
C TRP A 140 -18.30 4.61 0.71
N ARG A 141 -18.86 5.67 0.12
CA ARG A 141 -20.07 6.33 0.62
C ARG A 141 -21.35 5.77 0.00
N SER A 142 -21.24 4.89 -0.99
CA SER A 142 -22.39 4.36 -1.71
C SER A 142 -23.20 3.42 -0.81
N PRO A 143 -24.55 3.52 -0.80
CA PRO A 143 -25.42 2.60 -0.07
C PRO A 143 -25.27 1.13 -0.49
N SER A 144 -24.77 0.87 -1.69
CA SER A 144 -24.55 -0.47 -2.23
C SER A 144 -23.33 -1.20 -1.65
N GLY A 145 -22.55 -0.58 -0.76
CA GLY A 145 -21.47 -1.24 -0.03
C GLY A 145 -20.32 -1.69 -0.94
N VAL A 146 -19.52 -0.73 -1.41
CA VAL A 146 -18.16 -1.03 -1.86
C VAL A 146 -17.21 -0.94 -0.68
#